data_AF-A0A2J0YSP2-F1
#
_entry.id   AF-A0A2J0YSP2-F1
#
_cell.length_a   1.000
_cell.length_b   1.000
_cell.length_c   1.000
_cell.angle_alpha   90.00
_cell.angle_beta   90.00
_cell.angle_gamma   90.00
#
_symmetry.space_group_name_H-M   'P 1'
#
loop_
_entity.id
_entity.type
_entity.pdbx_description
1 polymer ?
#
loop_
_entity_poly.entity_id
_entity_poly.type
_entity_poly.pdbx_seq_one_letter_code
_entity_poly.pdbx_strand_id
1 'polypeptide(L)' 'MEETLYVLDVDSAFAVAGKVRKEAYGTARPQCASNLIGTTRLAQPEFLIEIVFRAVLSGREANPS' A
#
# COMPACT_ATOMS: atom_id res chain seq x y z
N MET A 1 6.85 2.61 -7.86
CA MET A 1 5.54 2.00 -7.56
C MET A 1 4.69 3.02 -6.83
N GLU A 2 3.38 2.91 -6.96
CA GLU A 2 2.41 3.84 -6.36
C GLU A 2 1.34 3.05 -5.62
N GLU A 3 0.88 3.59 -4.50
CA GLU A 3 -0.22 3.02 -3.74
C GLU A 3 -1.18 4.10 -3.24
N THR A 4 -2.46 3.75 -3.18
CA THR A 4 -3.48 4.55 -2.52
C THR A 4 -4.20 3.67 -1.51
N LEU A 5 -4.22 4.12 -0.26
CA LEU A 5 -4.88 3.46 0.86
C LEU A 5 -6.18 4.20 1.15
N TYR A 6 -7.30 3.50 1.06
CA TYR A 6 -8.61 3.98 1.47
C TYR A 6 -8.93 3.39 2.85
N VAL A 7 -9.19 4.24 3.84
CA VAL A 7 -9.37 3.83 5.24
C VAL A 7 -10.67 4.38 5.82
N LEU A 8 -11.28 3.63 6.74
CA LEU A 8 -12.45 4.11 7.48
C LEU A 8 -12.07 5.08 8.62
N ASP A 9 -10.88 4.92 9.19
CA ASP A 9 -10.32 5.79 10.23
C ASP A 9 -8.89 6.18 9.85
N VAL A 10 -8.70 7.46 9.57
CA VAL A 10 -7.42 8.04 9.14
C VAL A 10 -6.40 8.04 10.28
N ASP A 11 -6.80 8.41 11.49
CA ASP A 11 -5.90 8.57 12.62
C ASP A 11 -5.37 7.21 13.09
N SER A 12 -6.27 6.23 13.21
CA SER A 12 -5.92 4.86 13.53
C SER A 12 -4.98 4.26 12.47
N ALA A 13 -5.22 4.53 11.19
CA ALA A 13 -4.35 4.08 10.11
C ALA A 13 -2.97 4.75 10.15
N PHE A 14 -2.90 6.07 10.36
CA PHE A 14 -1.63 6.80 10.43
C PHE A 14 -0.74 6.32 11.59
N ALA A 15 -1.35 5.99 12.74
CA ALA A 15 -0.62 5.50 13.91
C ALA A 15 0.18 4.21 13.63
N VAL A 16 -0.28 3.37 12.70
CA VAL A 16 0.32 2.04 12.44
C VAL A 16 0.95 1.89 11.06
N ALA A 17 0.47 2.61 10.04
CA ALA A 17 0.84 2.38 8.64
C ALA A 17 2.36 2.50 8.39
N GLY A 18 3.02 3.46 9.03
CA GLY A 18 4.46 3.66 8.85
C GLY A 18 5.32 2.47 9.29
N LYS A 19 4.94 1.80 10.38
CA LYS A 19 5.64 0.59 10.86
C LYS A 19 5.35 -0.59 9.94
N VAL A 20 4.07 -0.86 9.68
CA VAL A 20 3.63 -1.99 8.87
C VAL A 20 4.23 -1.93 7.46
N ARG A 21 4.28 -0.74 6.84
CA ARG A 21 4.89 -0.59 5.50
C ARG A 21 6.38 -0.90 5.50
N LYS A 22 7.14 -0.43 6.49
CA LYS A 22 8.59 -0.71 6.55
C LYS A 22 8.85 -2.21 6.69
N GLU A 23 8.05 -2.89 7.50
CA GLU A 23 8.11 -4.35 7.67
C GLU A 23 7.73 -5.08 6.37
N ALA A 24 6.62 -4.69 5.74
CA ALA A 24 6.15 -5.30 4.49
C ALA A 24 7.12 -5.14 3.32
N TYR A 25 7.74 -3.96 3.18
CA TYR A 25 8.71 -3.69 2.11
C TYR A 25 10.15 -4.17 2.46
N GLY A 26 10.40 -4.64 3.68
CA GLY A 26 11.74 -5.04 4.13
C GLY A 26 12.78 -3.90 4.13
N THR A 27 12.33 -2.64 4.12
CA THR A 27 13.20 -1.47 4.07
C THR A 27 12.62 -0.30 4.86
N ALA A 28 13.52 0.47 5.50
CA ALA A 28 13.13 1.65 6.28
C ALA A 28 12.56 2.79 5.43
N ARG A 29 12.86 2.81 4.11
CA ARG A 29 12.42 3.86 3.18
C ARG A 29 11.87 3.24 1.89
N PRO A 30 10.61 2.78 1.89
CA PRO A 30 9.96 2.26 0.69
C PRO A 30 9.99 3.29 -0.44
N GLN A 31 10.44 2.88 -1.63
CA GLN A 31 10.41 3.71 -2.84
C GLN A 31 9.02 3.65 -3.49
N CYS A 32 8.00 4.03 -2.71
CA CYS A 32 6.59 3.99 -3.08
C CYS A 32 5.94 5.33 -2.75
N ALA A 33 5.44 6.01 -3.78
CA ALA A 33 4.55 7.13 -3.59
C ALA A 33 3.23 6.61 -3.01
N SER A 34 2.79 7.17 -1.88
CA SER A 34 1.70 6.62 -1.08
C SER A 34 0.77 7.74 -0.65
N ASN A 35 -0.51 7.54 -0.95
CA ASN A 35 -1.60 8.44 -0.54
C ASN A 35 -2.49 7.68 0.44
N LEU A 36 -2.83 8.30 1.57
CA LEU A 36 -3.77 7.76 2.55
C LEU A 36 -4.99 8.69 2.60
N ILE A 37 -6.16 8.15 2.29
CA ILE A 37 -7.40 8.91 2.09
C ILE A 37 -8.51 8.27 2.94
N GLY A 38 -9.22 9.09 3.71
CA GLY A 38 -10.42 8.67 4.44
C GLY A 38 -11.60 8.42 3.49
N THR A 39 -12.35 7.35 3.71
CA THR A 39 -13.59 7.02 3.00
C THR A 39 -14.68 6.60 3.98
N THR A 40 -15.94 6.72 3.59
CA THR A 40 -17.08 6.35 4.43
C THR A 40 -17.41 4.85 4.39
N ARG A 41 -16.95 4.13 3.35
CA ARG A 41 -17.20 2.70 3.15
C ARG A 41 -16.18 2.08 2.19
N LEU A 42 -16.02 0.76 2.31
CA LEU A 42 -15.19 -0.07 1.45
C LEU A 42 -16.03 -1.11 0.71
N ALA A 43 -15.37 -1.93 -0.13
CA ALA A 43 -16.03 -2.97 -0.92
C ALA A 43 -16.77 -4.00 -0.05
N GLN A 44 -16.24 -4.31 1.14
CA GLN A 44 -16.85 -5.21 2.12
C GLN A 44 -17.03 -4.52 3.47
N PRO A 45 -18.13 -4.78 4.21
CA PRO A 45 -18.40 -4.14 5.50
C PRO A 45 -17.34 -4.40 6.58
N GLU A 46 -16.70 -5.57 6.56
CA GLU A 46 -15.68 -5.97 7.52
C GLU A 46 -14.28 -5.40 7.23
N PHE A 47 -14.06 -4.82 6.05
CA PHE A 47 -12.77 -4.23 5.71
C PHE A 47 -12.59 -2.89 6.43
N LEU A 48 -11.38 -2.68 6.97
CA LEU A 48 -10.98 -1.43 7.62
C LEU A 48 -10.08 -0.58 6.71
N ILE A 49 -9.44 -1.23 5.73
CA ILE A 49 -8.52 -0.62 4.78
C ILE A 49 -8.59 -1.36 3.44
N GLU A 50 -8.51 -0.62 2.34
CA GLU A 50 -8.33 -1.14 0.99
C GLU A 50 -7.12 -0.45 0.35
N ILE A 51 -6.25 -1.23 -0.30
CA ILE A 51 -5.01 -0.72 -0.90
C ILE A 51 -5.01 -1.01 -2.39
N VAL A 52 -5.01 0.05 -3.20
CA VAL A 52 -4.82 -0.03 -4.64
C VAL A 52 -3.34 0.18 -4.94
N PHE A 53 -2.73 -0.75 -5.67
CA PHE A 53 -1.30 -0.72 -5.95
C PHE A 53 -1.01 -0.75 -7.45
N ARG A 54 -0.04 0.05 -7.88
CA ARG A 54 0.50 0.06 -9.25
C ARG A 54 2.00 -0.13 -9.22
N ALA A 55 2.46 -1.24 -9.79
CA ALA A 55 3.88 -1.47 -10.07
C ALA A 55 4.16 -1.45 -11.58
N VAL A 56 5.37 -1.04 -11.92
CA VAL A 56 5.96 -1.23 -13.24
C VAL A 56 6.98 -2.35 -13.10
N LEU A 57 6.78 -3.43 -13.85
CA LEU A 57 7.75 -4.51 -13.92
C LEU A 57 8.75 -4.18 -15.01
N SER A 58 10.03 -4.05 -14.66
CA SER A 58 11.10 -3.96 -15.64
C SER A 58 11.30 -5.34 -16.24
N GLY A 59 10.99 -5.52 -17.52
CA GLY A 59 11.22 -6.77 -18.23
C GLY A 59 12.72 -7.07 -18.33
N ARG A 60 13.19 -8.06 -17.58
CA ARG A 60 14.21 -8.99 -18.08
C ARG A 60 13.50 -10.33 -18.21
N GLU A 61 13.13 -10.70 -19.43
CA GLU A 61 12.85 -12.10 -19.71
C GLU A 61 14.07 -12.92 -19.28
N ALA A 62 13.80 -14.03 -18.61
CA ALA A 62 14.79 -15.05 -18.34
C ALA A 62 15.46 -15.40 -19.66
N ASN A 63 16.77 -15.15 -19.77
CA ASN A 63 17.56 -15.64 -20.89
C ASN A 63 17.53 -17.18 -20.82
N PRO A 64 16.79 -17.90 -21.68
CA PRO A 64 16.89 -19.34 -21.71
C PRO A 64 18.25 -19.65 -22.32
N SER A 65 19.08 -20.33 -21.53
CA SER A 65 20.41 -20.78 -21.92
C SER A 65 20.35 -21.82 -23.01
#